data_AF-Q233H6-F1
#
_entry.id   AF-Q233H6-F1
#
_cell.length_a   1.000
_cell.length_b   1.000
_cell.length_c   1.000
_cell.angle_alpha   90.00
_cell.angle_beta   90.00
_cell.angle_gamma   90.00
#
_symmetry.space_group_name_H-M   'P 1'
#
loop_
_entity.id
_entity.type
_entity.pdbx_description
1 polymer ?
#
loop_
_entity_poly.entity_id
_entity_poly.type
_entity_poly.pdbx_seq_one_letter_code
_entity_poly.pdbx_strand_id
1 'polypeptide(L)'
;MNENLEKKKKMEELEEYQRKFRNLESDRKAYAEETVALIKKQRGIVDKLKNENQQLKDIISKMNAQKIQQSNTMYGKPSSDSLVEELKQKIEVERRQQMEIEKHVVDFQKKIIEKRSNIGGYNAGAENDSSLAKQIKILENRLDKANQKFNEAIAVNKQLRQQIDSLRRERVIFDNLYKKLEKELHEKRKQMANIIETANTAYEERDRANDQIQNLKMLAKKESENFEKDLRELSHIMEKNKKALDYIKLTEKNRDDNKLNNDLLDSDKFARTTSQKLYKDRNVNQTQSEKIQRYEEDFAKIQAATKVNDFEKLVNTFIENEEKNFQTFKFVNELSNEIEELEKQIGELRSELDQYKGGSNMDIQYKRKIKEFEEVMTRAENKSESYEFKRHDAQKLINSLTNWIETLFNTIECDKKVAKELAGSHSVTDGNMMIFLAIIENKVNQIVQAFSAIDAQGANENYHTLLQNVSNLSTALMANKQRQDAPDNDEFEEEEGEGDRILNIEDFRKKALEKLDDRKQTQQSKKLPKAITNRRKR
;
A
#
# COMPACT_ATOMS: atom_id res chain seq x y z
N MET A 1 4.93 27.99 -86.14
CA MET A 1 4.24 26.70 -86.38
C MET A 1 5.08 25.69 -87.19
N ASN A 2 5.93 26.11 -88.14
CA ASN A 2 6.65 25.18 -89.02
C ASN A 2 7.79 24.36 -88.37
N GLU A 3 8.57 24.89 -87.43
CA GLU A 3 9.69 24.13 -86.83
C GLU A 3 9.25 22.97 -85.91
N ASN A 4 8.10 23.08 -85.23
CA ASN A 4 7.59 22.00 -84.38
C ASN A 4 7.02 20.83 -85.20
N LEU A 5 6.50 21.10 -86.41
CA LEU A 5 6.00 20.06 -87.31
C LEU A 5 7.15 19.26 -87.92
N GLU A 6 8.27 19.92 -88.21
CA GLU A 6 9.47 19.30 -88.78
C GLU A 6 10.22 18.45 -87.73
N LYS A 7 10.30 18.91 -86.48
CA LYS A 7 10.81 18.10 -85.37
C LYS A 7 9.94 16.88 -85.09
N LYS A 8 8.62 17.00 -85.19
CA LYS A 8 7.70 15.87 -84.99
C LYS A 8 7.86 14.81 -86.10
N LYS A 9 7.97 15.22 -87.36
CA LYS A 9 8.26 14.31 -88.49
C LYS A 9 9.58 13.57 -88.33
N LYS A 10 10.66 14.28 -87.95
CA LYS A 10 11.96 13.64 -87.71
C LYS A 10 11.95 12.68 -86.50
N MET A 11 11.13 12.95 -85.50
CA MET A 11 10.94 12.05 -84.34
C MET A 11 10.14 10.80 -84.72
N GLU A 12 9.08 10.95 -85.52
CA GLU A 12 8.31 9.84 -86.08
C GLU A 12 9.17 8.96 -87.02
N GLU A 13 10.01 9.56 -87.87
CA GLU A 13 10.98 8.83 -88.69
C GLU A 13 12.02 8.09 -87.83
N LEU A 14 12.54 8.71 -86.77
CA LEU A 14 13.48 8.07 -85.85
C LEU A 14 12.84 6.87 -85.12
N GLU A 15 11.59 7.00 -84.67
CA GLU A 15 10.84 5.90 -84.06
C GLU A 15 10.58 4.77 -85.07
N GLU A 16 10.32 5.10 -86.33
CA GLU A 16 10.13 4.10 -87.39
C GLU A 16 11.44 3.36 -87.71
N TYR A 17 12.57 4.07 -87.76
CA TYR A 17 13.90 3.46 -87.90
C TYR A 17 14.29 2.63 -86.68
N GLN A 18 13.97 3.05 -85.46
CA GLN A 18 14.18 2.27 -84.24
C GLN A 18 13.32 1.00 -84.22
N ARG A 19 12.07 1.07 -84.68
CA ARG A 19 11.21 -0.12 -84.86
C ARG A 19 11.77 -1.07 -85.92
N LYS A 20 12.20 -0.56 -87.07
CA LYS A 20 12.82 -1.39 -88.12
C LYS A 20 14.12 -2.04 -87.64
N PHE A 21 14.95 -1.32 -86.89
CA PHE A 21 16.17 -1.86 -86.30
C PHE A 21 15.85 -2.96 -85.28
N ARG A 22 14.88 -2.74 -84.39
CA ARG A 22 14.45 -3.75 -83.40
C ARG A 22 13.86 -5.00 -84.06
N ASN A 23 13.12 -4.85 -85.15
CA ASN A 23 12.62 -5.98 -85.93
C ASN A 23 13.74 -6.74 -86.63
N LEU A 24 14.69 -6.05 -87.29
CA LEU A 24 15.86 -6.67 -87.90
C LEU A 24 16.75 -7.38 -86.88
N GLU A 25 16.89 -6.82 -85.68
CA GLU A 25 17.64 -7.43 -84.58
C GLU A 25 16.92 -8.67 -84.03
N SER A 26 15.59 -8.64 -83.95
CA SER A 26 14.75 -9.79 -83.62
C SER A 26 14.86 -10.89 -84.67
N ASP A 27 14.81 -10.56 -85.97
CA ASP A 27 14.95 -11.53 -87.06
C ASP A 27 16.37 -12.13 -87.07
N ARG A 28 17.41 -11.30 -86.89
CA ARG A 28 18.79 -11.79 -86.75
C ARG A 28 18.93 -12.75 -85.57
N LYS A 29 18.26 -12.48 -84.45
CA LYS A 29 18.26 -13.35 -83.27
C LYS A 29 17.50 -14.65 -83.54
N ALA A 30 16.35 -14.60 -84.21
CA ALA A 30 15.57 -15.77 -84.59
C ALA A 30 16.38 -16.69 -85.54
N TYR A 31 17.05 -16.14 -86.55
CA TYR A 31 17.93 -16.91 -87.43
C TYR A 31 19.14 -17.49 -86.69
N ALA A 32 19.73 -16.77 -85.73
CA ALA A 32 20.81 -17.30 -84.91
C ALA A 32 20.33 -18.46 -84.01
N GLU A 33 19.14 -18.35 -83.43
CA GLU A 33 18.55 -19.41 -82.61
C GLU A 33 18.19 -20.64 -83.47
N GLU A 34 17.64 -20.45 -84.66
CA GLU A 34 17.31 -21.55 -85.59
C GLU A 34 18.57 -22.28 -86.09
N THR A 35 19.64 -21.54 -86.43
CA THR A 35 20.92 -22.14 -86.82
C THR A 35 21.58 -22.91 -85.69
N VAL A 36 21.54 -22.39 -84.45
CA VAL A 36 22.03 -23.10 -83.25
C VAL A 36 21.19 -24.36 -82.99
N ALA A 37 19.87 -24.30 -83.15
CA ALA A 37 18.99 -25.46 -83.03
C ALA A 37 19.29 -26.53 -84.10
N LEU A 38 19.56 -26.13 -85.34
CA LEU A 38 19.96 -27.02 -86.42
C LEU A 38 21.31 -27.70 -86.13
N ILE A 39 22.30 -26.95 -85.66
CA ILE A 39 23.62 -27.48 -85.27
C ILE A 39 23.47 -28.47 -84.10
N LYS A 40 22.61 -28.18 -83.12
CA LYS A 40 22.32 -29.09 -82.01
C LYS A 40 21.70 -30.41 -82.50
N LYS A 41 20.76 -30.32 -83.46
CA LYS A 41 20.15 -31.50 -84.09
C LYS A 41 21.17 -32.32 -84.89
N GLN A 42 22.04 -31.67 -85.66
CA GLN A 42 23.11 -32.32 -86.40
C GLN A 42 24.13 -33.01 -85.47
N ARG A 43 24.54 -32.36 -84.37
CA ARG A 43 25.39 -32.98 -83.33
C ARG A 43 24.74 -34.21 -82.72
N GLY A 44 23.45 -34.15 -82.40
CA GLY A 44 22.71 -35.31 -81.90
C GLY A 44 22.68 -36.49 -82.88
N ILE A 45 22.62 -36.23 -84.19
CA ILE A 45 22.72 -37.28 -85.22
C ILE A 45 24.14 -37.86 -85.28
N VAL A 46 25.18 -37.02 -85.21
CA VAL A 46 26.58 -37.47 -85.20
C VAL A 46 26.86 -38.34 -83.97
N ASP A 47 26.34 -37.99 -82.80
CA ASP A 47 26.53 -38.78 -81.58
C ASP A 47 25.81 -40.13 -81.66
N LYS A 48 24.61 -40.19 -82.25
CA LYS A 48 23.94 -41.47 -82.56
C LYS A 48 24.78 -42.33 -83.50
N LEU A 49 25.27 -41.77 -84.60
CA LEU A 49 26.11 -42.49 -85.56
C LEU A 49 27.46 -42.95 -84.96
N LYS A 50 28.04 -42.17 -84.04
CA LYS A 50 29.23 -42.58 -83.29
C LYS A 50 28.95 -43.76 -82.37
N ASN A 51 27.82 -43.75 -81.69
CA ASN A 51 27.43 -44.83 -80.79
C ASN A 51 27.14 -46.13 -81.59
N GLU A 52 26.44 -46.02 -82.72
CA GLU A 52 26.23 -47.15 -83.64
C GLU A 52 27.56 -47.70 -84.19
N ASN A 53 28.51 -46.83 -84.56
CA ASN A 53 29.85 -47.25 -84.97
C ASN A 53 30.61 -47.97 -83.85
N GLN A 54 30.48 -47.51 -82.60
CA GLN A 54 31.11 -48.16 -81.46
C GLN A 54 30.52 -49.55 -81.22
N GLN A 55 29.19 -49.68 -81.32
CA GLN A 55 28.51 -50.97 -81.23
C GLN A 55 28.94 -51.93 -82.34
N LEU A 56 29.07 -51.45 -83.58
CA LEU A 56 29.58 -52.27 -84.69
C LEU A 56 31.04 -52.68 -84.48
N LYS A 57 31.90 -51.80 -83.96
CA LYS A 57 33.28 -52.14 -83.58
C LYS A 57 33.33 -53.20 -82.49
N ASP A 58 32.48 -53.10 -81.48
CA ASP A 58 32.39 -54.10 -80.41
C ASP A 58 31.91 -55.45 -80.96
N ILE A 59 30.96 -55.46 -81.89
CA ILE A 59 30.50 -56.67 -82.59
C ILE A 59 31.64 -57.29 -83.41
N ILE A 60 32.40 -56.49 -84.17
CA ILE A 60 33.57 -56.96 -84.93
C ILE A 60 34.64 -57.51 -83.99
N SER A 61 34.90 -56.84 -82.85
CA SER A 61 35.86 -57.31 -81.84
C SER A 61 35.45 -58.67 -81.26
N LYS A 62 34.15 -58.86 -80.97
CA LYS A 62 33.61 -60.13 -80.50
C LYS A 62 33.67 -61.23 -81.57
N MET A 63 33.36 -60.92 -82.82
CA MET A 63 33.51 -61.87 -83.94
C MET A 63 34.97 -62.27 -84.17
N ASN A 64 35.91 -61.32 -84.12
CA ASN A 64 37.34 -61.60 -84.25
C ASN A 64 37.87 -62.44 -83.08
N ALA A 65 37.43 -62.18 -81.84
CA ALA A 65 37.76 -63.01 -80.69
C ALA A 65 37.24 -64.45 -80.83
N GLN A 66 36.02 -64.63 -81.35
CA GLN A 66 35.47 -65.97 -81.65
C GLN A 66 36.24 -66.67 -82.79
N LYS A 67 36.71 -65.93 -83.80
CA LYS A 67 37.54 -66.49 -84.88
C LYS A 67 38.90 -66.98 -84.37
N ILE A 68 39.49 -66.28 -83.39
CA ILE A 68 40.75 -66.68 -82.71
C ILE A 68 40.55 -67.91 -81.82
N GLN A 69 39.39 -68.03 -81.16
CA GLN A 69 39.07 -69.24 -80.38
C GLN A 69 38.80 -70.47 -81.25
N GLN A 70 38.22 -70.30 -82.45
CA GLN A 70 38.04 -71.38 -83.42
C GLN A 70 39.33 -71.80 -84.14
N SER A 71 40.34 -70.91 -84.27
CA SER A 71 41.64 -71.30 -84.84
C SER A 71 42.53 -72.07 -83.86
N ASN A 72 42.32 -71.94 -82.55
CA ASN A 72 43.14 -72.59 -81.52
C ASN A 72 42.70 -74.00 -81.12
N THR A 73 41.58 -74.52 -81.64
CA THR A 73 41.11 -75.90 -81.37
C THR A 73 41.51 -76.91 -82.45
N MET A 74 42.26 -76.50 -83.48
CA MET A 74 42.62 -77.37 -84.62
C MET A 74 44.05 -77.95 -84.57
N TYR A 75 44.90 -77.53 -83.62
CA TYR A 75 46.24 -78.11 -83.45
C TYR A 75 46.64 -78.16 -81.97
N GLY A 76 46.63 -79.36 -81.38
CA GLY A 76 47.26 -79.64 -80.09
C GLY A 76 46.36 -80.39 -79.11
N LYS A 77 46.42 -81.72 -79.16
CA LYS A 77 46.00 -82.57 -78.04
C LYS A 77 47.08 -82.40 -76.95
N PRO A 78 46.80 -81.78 -75.78
CA PRO A 78 47.83 -81.63 -74.76
C PRO A 78 48.13 -83.01 -74.15
N SER A 79 49.41 -83.35 -74.03
CA SER A 79 49.88 -84.54 -73.35
C SER A 79 49.33 -84.59 -71.91
N SER A 80 48.89 -85.76 -71.46
CA SER A 80 48.31 -85.99 -70.12
C SER A 80 49.22 -85.47 -69.00
N ASP A 81 50.54 -85.50 -69.19
CA ASP A 81 51.51 -85.03 -68.21
C ASP A 81 51.46 -83.50 -67.98
N SER A 82 51.12 -82.71 -69.01
CA SER A 82 50.98 -81.26 -68.87
C SER A 82 49.74 -80.88 -68.04
N LEU A 83 48.66 -81.65 -68.17
CA LEU A 83 47.44 -81.43 -67.40
C LEU A 83 47.63 -81.85 -65.94
N VAL A 84 48.36 -82.94 -65.69
CA VAL A 84 48.73 -83.38 -64.34
C VAL A 84 49.59 -82.33 -63.63
N GLU A 85 50.55 -81.72 -64.31
CA GLU A 85 51.40 -80.68 -63.72
C GLU A 85 50.63 -79.39 -63.43
N GLU A 86 49.70 -78.99 -64.32
CA GLU A 86 48.79 -77.86 -64.07
C GLU A 86 47.86 -78.11 -62.87
N LEU A 87 47.31 -79.33 -62.74
CA LEU A 87 46.46 -79.70 -61.60
C LEU A 87 47.26 -79.72 -60.29
N LYS A 88 48.50 -80.21 -60.28
CA LYS A 88 49.38 -80.13 -59.11
C LYS A 88 49.64 -78.67 -58.72
N GLN A 89 49.90 -77.80 -59.70
CA GLN A 89 50.12 -76.38 -59.43
C GLN A 89 48.87 -75.71 -58.85
N LYS A 90 47.67 -76.04 -59.35
CA LYS A 90 46.40 -75.55 -58.78
C LYS A 90 46.18 -76.07 -57.36
N ILE A 91 46.41 -77.36 -57.10
CA ILE A 91 46.33 -77.95 -55.76
C ILE A 91 47.31 -77.24 -54.80
N GLU A 92 48.52 -76.90 -55.25
CA GLU A 92 49.50 -76.21 -54.43
C GLU A 92 49.10 -74.76 -54.13
N VAL A 93 48.49 -74.07 -55.09
CA VAL A 93 47.91 -72.74 -54.88
C VAL A 93 46.73 -72.80 -53.91
N GLU A 94 45.82 -73.76 -54.07
CA GLU A 94 44.69 -73.96 -53.14
C GLU A 94 45.18 -74.33 -51.74
N ARG A 95 46.19 -75.19 -51.60
CA ARG A 95 46.82 -75.49 -50.30
C ARG A 95 47.39 -74.25 -49.64
N ARG A 96 48.03 -73.37 -50.41
CA ARG A 96 48.55 -72.10 -49.87
C ARG A 96 47.42 -71.18 -49.39
N GLN A 97 46.35 -71.07 -50.17
CA GLN A 97 45.16 -70.31 -49.76
C GLN A 97 44.51 -70.92 -48.52
N GLN A 98 44.46 -72.24 -48.40
CA GLN A 98 43.91 -72.94 -47.25
C GLN A 98 44.75 -72.66 -45.99
N MET A 99 46.09 -72.68 -46.09
CA MET A 99 46.98 -72.29 -44.99
C MET A 99 46.81 -70.82 -44.58
N GLU A 100 46.61 -69.91 -45.54
CA GLU A 100 46.34 -68.50 -45.25
C GLU A 100 45.00 -68.32 -44.52
N ILE A 101 43.96 -69.01 -44.95
CA ILE A 101 42.64 -68.98 -44.28
C ILE A 101 42.75 -69.57 -42.88
N GLU A 102 43.44 -70.70 -42.69
CA GLU A 102 43.66 -71.30 -41.36
C GLU A 102 44.39 -70.34 -40.42
N LYS A 103 45.42 -69.64 -40.93
CA LYS A 103 46.12 -68.61 -40.18
C LYS A 103 45.18 -67.47 -39.77
N HIS A 104 44.35 -66.99 -40.70
CA HIS A 104 43.34 -65.97 -40.39
C HIS A 104 42.32 -66.45 -39.36
N VAL A 105 41.88 -67.70 -39.42
CA VAL A 105 40.96 -68.29 -38.43
C VAL A 105 41.58 -68.27 -37.04
N VAL A 106 42.85 -68.68 -36.89
CA VAL A 106 43.56 -68.64 -35.61
C VAL A 106 43.72 -67.20 -35.10
N ASP A 107 44.07 -66.26 -35.97
CA ASP A 107 44.21 -64.85 -35.60
C ASP A 107 42.87 -64.24 -35.17
N PHE A 108 41.77 -64.57 -35.86
CA PHE A 108 40.43 -64.12 -35.47
C PHE A 108 39.96 -64.78 -34.16
N GLN A 109 40.24 -66.07 -33.94
CA GLN A 109 39.96 -66.73 -32.67
C GLN A 109 40.71 -66.07 -31.51
N LYS A 110 41.99 -65.74 -31.68
CA LYS A 110 42.77 -64.99 -30.68
C LYS A 110 42.14 -63.62 -30.40
N LYS A 111 41.78 -62.87 -31.44
CA LYS A 111 41.10 -61.57 -31.29
C LYS A 111 39.76 -61.69 -30.59
N ILE A 112 38.98 -62.73 -30.86
CA ILE A 112 37.70 -63.00 -30.19
C ILE A 112 37.93 -63.27 -28.70
N ILE A 113 38.92 -64.09 -28.35
CA ILE A 113 39.26 -64.38 -26.95
C ILE A 113 39.72 -63.12 -26.22
N GLU A 114 40.59 -62.32 -26.84
CA GLU A 114 41.07 -61.05 -26.28
C GLU A 114 39.92 -60.07 -26.04
N LYS A 115 39.02 -59.90 -27.02
CA LYS A 115 37.82 -59.05 -26.85
C LYS A 115 36.88 -59.61 -25.78
N ARG A 116 36.69 -60.93 -25.71
CA ARG A 116 35.83 -61.57 -24.70
C ARG A 116 36.41 -61.43 -23.29
N SER A 117 37.75 -61.48 -23.16
CA SER A 117 38.46 -61.18 -21.91
C SER A 117 38.28 -59.73 -21.51
N ASN A 118 38.43 -58.78 -22.45
CA ASN A 118 38.27 -57.35 -22.18
C ASN A 118 36.83 -56.94 -21.84
N ILE A 119 35.83 -57.65 -22.37
CA ILE A 119 34.41 -57.40 -22.08
C ILE A 119 34.01 -57.95 -20.69
N GLY A 120 34.88 -58.71 -20.01
CA GLY A 120 34.66 -59.11 -18.61
C GLY A 120 33.57 -60.19 -18.44
N GLY A 121 33.29 -60.97 -19.48
CA GLY A 121 32.21 -61.96 -19.47
C GLY A 121 30.84 -61.37 -19.82
N TYR A 122 29.87 -62.25 -20.09
CA TYR A 122 28.55 -61.86 -20.62
C TYR A 122 27.73 -60.99 -19.65
N ASN A 123 27.96 -61.13 -18.34
CA ASN A 123 27.20 -60.41 -17.30
C ASN A 123 27.87 -59.12 -16.81
N ALA A 124 29.12 -58.84 -17.19
CA ALA A 124 29.84 -57.66 -16.66
C ALA A 124 29.21 -56.34 -17.08
N GLY A 125 28.63 -56.25 -18.29
CA GLY A 125 27.87 -55.07 -18.71
C GLY A 125 26.65 -54.81 -17.81
N ALA A 126 25.81 -55.84 -17.62
CA ALA A 126 24.61 -55.73 -16.80
C ALA A 126 24.92 -55.49 -15.30
N GLU A 127 26.00 -56.06 -14.77
CA GLU A 127 26.44 -55.83 -13.40
C GLU A 127 26.97 -54.41 -13.21
N ASN A 128 27.76 -53.89 -14.16
CA ASN A 128 28.23 -52.51 -14.15
C ASN A 128 27.07 -51.51 -14.25
N ASP A 129 26.10 -51.76 -15.13
CA ASP A 129 24.90 -50.91 -15.25
C ASP A 129 24.06 -50.93 -13.96
N SER A 130 23.91 -52.10 -13.33
CA SER A 130 23.24 -52.23 -12.04
C SER A 130 23.99 -51.52 -10.92
N SER A 131 25.33 -51.60 -10.90
CA SER A 131 26.19 -50.89 -9.95
C SER A 131 26.11 -49.37 -10.13
N LEU A 132 26.15 -48.90 -11.38
CA LEU A 132 26.01 -47.50 -11.74
C LEU A 132 24.63 -46.96 -11.33
N ALA A 133 23.55 -47.70 -11.61
CA ALA A 133 22.20 -47.33 -11.20
C ALA A 133 22.06 -47.23 -9.68
N LYS A 134 22.67 -48.16 -8.92
CA LYS A 134 22.73 -48.08 -7.45
C LYS A 134 23.51 -46.84 -7.00
N GLN A 135 24.62 -46.52 -7.65
CA GLN A 135 25.42 -45.34 -7.33
C GLN A 135 24.66 -44.04 -7.61
N ILE A 136 23.96 -43.95 -8.75
CA ILE A 136 23.06 -42.83 -9.09
C ILE A 136 22.01 -42.67 -7.98
N LYS A 137 21.32 -43.75 -7.61
CA LYS A 137 20.31 -43.72 -6.54
C LYS A 137 20.86 -43.27 -5.19
N ILE A 138 22.09 -43.66 -4.85
CA ILE A 138 22.75 -43.20 -3.60
C ILE A 138 23.05 -41.71 -3.67
N LEU A 139 23.53 -41.22 -4.81
CA LEU A 139 23.83 -39.80 -5.02
C LEU A 139 22.56 -38.94 -5.02
N GLU A 140 21.49 -39.41 -5.65
CA GLU A 140 20.16 -38.78 -5.60
C GLU A 140 19.65 -38.68 -4.17
N ASN A 141 19.65 -39.79 -3.42
CA ASN A 141 19.26 -39.76 -2.00
C ASN A 141 20.13 -38.83 -1.15
N ARG A 142 21.43 -38.71 -1.47
CA ARG A 142 22.33 -37.79 -0.78
C ARG A 142 22.03 -36.34 -1.13
N LEU A 143 21.70 -36.05 -2.40
CA LEU A 143 21.27 -34.75 -2.85
C LEU A 143 19.94 -34.35 -2.20
N ASP A 144 18.97 -35.25 -2.14
CA ASP A 144 17.67 -35.01 -1.50
C ASP A 144 17.83 -34.71 -0.01
N LYS A 145 18.67 -35.49 0.70
CA LYS A 145 18.99 -35.21 2.10
C LYS A 145 19.70 -33.86 2.29
N ALA A 146 20.57 -33.47 1.35
CA ALA A 146 21.23 -32.17 1.40
C ALA A 146 20.23 -31.02 1.14
N ASN A 147 19.32 -31.19 0.17
CA ASN A 147 18.27 -30.24 -0.14
C ASN A 147 17.27 -30.10 1.02
N GLN A 148 16.91 -31.20 1.68
CA GLN A 148 16.07 -31.16 2.87
C GLN A 148 16.73 -30.34 3.99
N LYS A 149 18.00 -30.62 4.31
CA LYS A 149 18.75 -29.85 5.32
C LYS A 149 18.90 -28.37 4.94
N PHE A 150 19.08 -28.08 3.66
CA PHE A 150 19.15 -26.72 3.15
C PHE A 150 17.82 -25.98 3.33
N ASN A 151 16.70 -26.62 3.00
CA ASN A 151 15.36 -26.06 3.20
C ASN A 151 15.03 -25.87 4.68
N GLU A 152 15.41 -26.82 5.54
CA GLU A 152 15.30 -26.70 7.00
C GLU A 152 16.12 -25.50 7.52
N ALA A 153 17.36 -25.33 7.05
CA ALA A 153 18.20 -24.19 7.40
C ALA A 153 17.59 -22.85 6.92
N ILE A 154 16.98 -22.80 5.73
CA ILE A 154 16.27 -21.62 5.24
C ILE A 154 15.06 -21.31 6.13
N ALA A 155 14.28 -22.32 6.52
CA ALA A 155 13.12 -22.13 7.39
C ALA A 155 13.54 -21.56 8.75
N VAL A 156 14.60 -22.11 9.36
CA VAL A 156 15.19 -21.57 10.60
C VAL A 156 15.71 -20.15 10.40
N ASN A 157 16.40 -19.86 9.29
CA ASN A 157 16.89 -18.51 9.00
C ASN A 157 15.74 -17.51 8.84
N LYS A 158 14.64 -17.91 8.19
CA LYS A 158 13.43 -17.11 8.07
C LYS A 158 12.80 -16.82 9.44
N GLN A 159 12.71 -17.81 10.32
CA GLN A 159 12.23 -17.62 11.68
C GLN A 159 13.12 -16.69 12.49
N LEU A 160 14.45 -16.85 12.42
CA LEU A 160 15.42 -15.96 13.08
C LEU A 160 15.31 -14.52 12.58
N ARG A 161 15.13 -14.30 11.26
CA ARG A 161 14.89 -12.97 10.70
C ARG A 161 13.62 -12.34 11.27
N GLN A 162 12.52 -13.09 11.34
CA GLN A 162 11.28 -12.60 11.94
C GLN A 162 11.45 -12.25 13.43
N GLN A 163 12.20 -13.06 14.18
CA GLN A 163 12.52 -12.75 15.58
C GLN A 163 13.36 -11.48 15.71
N ILE A 164 14.38 -11.31 14.86
CA ILE A 164 15.19 -10.07 14.82
C ILE A 164 14.30 -8.86 14.52
N ASP A 165 13.39 -8.95 13.56
CA ASP A 165 12.48 -7.86 13.22
C ASP A 165 11.48 -7.57 14.34
N SER A 166 10.99 -8.58 15.06
CA SER A 166 10.18 -8.39 16.28
C SER A 166 10.95 -7.63 17.35
N LEU A 167 12.17 -8.08 17.68
CA LEU A 167 13.01 -7.45 18.69
C LEU A 167 13.40 -6.02 18.30
N ARG A 168 13.60 -5.74 17.00
CA ARG A 168 13.85 -4.39 16.50
C ARG A 168 12.64 -3.48 16.70
N ARG A 169 11.43 -3.96 16.39
CA ARG A 169 10.18 -3.20 16.62
C ARG A 169 9.98 -2.93 18.12
N GLU A 170 10.17 -3.95 18.95
CA GLU A 170 10.10 -3.81 20.41
C GLU A 170 11.10 -2.78 20.91
N ARG A 171 12.36 -2.83 20.45
CA ARG A 171 13.38 -1.83 20.81
C ARG A 171 12.96 -0.41 20.46
N VAL A 172 12.41 -0.18 19.26
CA VAL A 172 11.91 1.15 18.87
C VAL A 172 10.78 1.61 19.79
N ILE A 173 9.88 0.71 20.19
CA ILE A 173 8.80 1.01 21.14
C ILE A 173 9.39 1.36 22.51
N PHE A 174 10.36 0.59 23.01
CA PHE A 174 11.05 0.86 24.27
C PHE A 174 11.81 2.19 24.26
N ASP A 175 12.55 2.49 23.18
CA ASP A 175 13.28 3.76 23.04
C ASP A 175 12.30 4.95 23.05
N ASN A 176 11.14 4.81 22.40
CA ASN A 176 10.10 5.83 22.41
C ASN A 176 9.46 5.99 23.80
N LEU A 177 9.20 4.89 24.51
CA LEU A 177 8.70 4.92 25.89
C LEU A 177 9.72 5.56 26.83
N TYR A 178 11.00 5.21 26.69
CA TYR A 178 12.08 5.78 27.48
C TYR A 178 12.18 7.30 27.28
N LYS A 179 12.13 7.78 26.04
CA LYS A 179 12.09 9.23 25.74
C LYS A 179 10.88 9.93 26.33
N LYS A 180 9.70 9.27 26.36
CA LYS A 180 8.50 9.84 27.00
C LYS A 180 8.68 9.93 28.52
N LEU A 181 9.14 8.86 29.15
CA LEU A 181 9.42 8.83 30.59
C LEU A 181 10.50 9.85 30.98
N GLU A 182 11.54 10.00 30.16
CA GLU A 182 12.58 11.01 30.37
C GLU A 182 12.02 12.43 30.30
N LYS A 183 11.14 12.72 29.33
CA LYS A 183 10.45 14.01 29.24
C LYS A 183 9.55 14.27 30.45
N GLU A 184 8.74 13.29 30.84
CA GLU A 184 7.88 13.39 32.04
C GLU A 184 8.69 13.64 33.31
N LEU A 185 9.82 12.94 33.46
CA LEU A 185 10.74 13.14 34.58
C LEU A 185 11.34 14.55 34.57
N HIS A 186 11.70 15.06 33.40
CA HIS A 186 12.22 16.42 33.26
C HIS A 186 11.15 17.47 33.60
N GLU A 187 9.92 17.25 33.16
CA GLU A 187 8.78 18.10 33.47
C GLU A 187 8.44 18.09 34.96
N LYS A 188 8.49 16.93 35.62
CA LYS A 188 8.33 16.83 37.07
C LYS A 188 9.44 17.53 37.85
N ARG A 189 10.69 17.45 37.39
CA ARG A 189 11.80 18.24 37.97
C ARG A 189 11.57 19.73 37.83
N LYS A 190 11.07 20.19 36.67
CA LYS A 190 10.72 21.60 36.45
C LYS A 190 9.57 22.04 37.36
N GLN A 191 8.51 21.23 37.48
CA GLN A 191 7.41 21.50 38.41
C GLN A 191 7.91 21.59 39.86
N MET A 192 8.78 20.67 40.27
CA MET A 192 9.39 20.70 41.61
C MET A 192 10.22 21.97 41.83
N ALA A 193 11.04 22.38 40.86
CA ALA A 193 11.79 23.63 40.93
C ALA A 193 10.88 24.86 41.05
N ASN A 194 9.81 24.92 40.24
CA ASN A 194 8.82 26.00 40.32
C ASN A 194 8.13 26.04 41.68
N ILE A 195 7.74 24.90 42.25
CA ILE A 195 7.13 24.85 43.59
C ILE A 195 8.10 25.38 44.63
N ILE A 196 9.39 25.00 44.57
CA ILE A 196 10.42 25.53 45.48
C ILE A 196 10.56 27.05 45.34
N GLU A 197 10.56 27.58 44.12
CA GLU A 197 10.66 29.03 43.87
C GLU A 197 9.44 29.78 44.43
N THR A 198 8.22 29.27 44.18
CA THR A 198 6.99 29.86 44.74
C THR A 198 6.97 29.77 46.28
N ALA A 199 7.45 28.67 46.86
CA ALA A 199 7.56 28.53 48.30
C ALA A 199 8.58 29.51 48.89
N ASN A 200 9.75 29.67 48.27
CA ASN A 200 10.76 30.65 48.69
C ASN A 200 10.20 32.08 48.63
N THR A 201 9.48 32.42 47.56
CA THR A 201 8.82 33.73 47.44
C THR A 201 7.81 33.95 48.57
N ALA A 202 6.97 32.95 48.85
CA ALA A 202 6.02 33.03 49.96
C ALA A 202 6.70 33.12 51.34
N TYR A 203 7.85 32.46 51.54
CA TYR A 203 8.65 32.60 52.75
C TYR A 203 9.23 34.00 52.89
N GLU A 204 9.76 34.59 51.81
CA GLU A 204 10.25 35.97 51.81
C GLU A 204 9.13 36.97 52.14
N GLU A 205 7.95 36.81 51.55
CA GLU A 205 6.80 37.68 51.84
C GLU A 205 6.35 37.55 53.30
N ARG A 206 6.26 36.33 53.82
CA ARG A 206 5.94 36.08 55.22
C ARG A 206 6.97 36.71 56.15
N ASP A 207 8.25 36.56 55.85
CA ASP A 207 9.33 37.08 56.68
C ASP A 207 9.35 38.62 56.64
N ARG A 208 9.11 39.25 55.48
CA ARG A 208 8.90 40.70 55.36
C ARG A 208 7.71 41.18 56.18
N ALA A 209 6.57 40.47 56.13
CA ALA A 209 5.39 40.81 56.93
C ALA A 209 5.67 40.67 58.44
N ASN A 210 6.39 39.63 58.84
CA ASN A 210 6.81 39.43 60.24
C ASN A 210 7.72 40.56 60.71
N ASP A 211 8.70 40.98 59.90
CA ASP A 211 9.58 42.11 60.22
C ASP A 211 8.78 43.41 60.37
N GLN A 212 7.82 43.66 59.48
CA GLN A 212 6.91 44.82 59.60
C GLN A 212 6.09 44.77 60.89
N ILE A 213 5.55 43.61 61.26
CA ILE A 213 4.80 43.42 62.51
C ILE A 213 5.70 43.66 63.72
N GLN A 214 6.94 43.15 63.72
CA GLN A 214 7.89 43.39 64.81
C GLN A 214 8.26 44.87 64.95
N ASN A 215 8.50 45.55 63.83
CA ASN A 215 8.76 46.98 63.81
C ASN A 215 7.57 47.78 64.34
N LEU A 216 6.35 47.47 63.91
CA LEU A 216 5.13 48.12 64.42
C LEU A 216 4.92 47.86 65.91
N LYS A 217 5.18 46.64 66.40
CA LYS A 217 5.12 46.32 67.83
C LYS A 217 6.14 47.15 68.63
N MET A 218 7.36 47.29 68.11
CA MET A 218 8.39 48.11 68.76
C MET A 218 8.00 49.59 68.80
N LEU A 219 7.45 50.12 67.70
CA LEU A 219 6.93 51.49 67.64
C LEU A 219 5.78 51.71 68.61
N ALA A 220 4.79 50.82 68.63
CA ALA A 220 3.66 50.89 69.55
C ALA A 220 4.09 50.82 71.02
N LYS A 221 5.08 49.98 71.34
CA LYS A 221 5.67 49.92 72.69
C LYS A 221 6.34 51.25 73.07
N LYS A 222 7.14 51.83 72.17
CA LYS A 222 7.80 53.12 72.40
C LYS A 222 6.78 54.26 72.56
N GLU A 223 5.72 54.27 71.76
CA GLU A 223 4.63 55.24 71.86
C GLU A 223 3.86 55.09 73.19
N SER A 224 3.56 53.86 73.60
CA SER A 224 2.96 53.58 74.92
C SER A 224 3.85 54.03 76.08
N GLU A 225 5.16 53.77 76.01
CA GLU A 225 6.13 54.23 77.01
C GLU A 225 6.21 55.76 77.08
N ASN A 226 6.12 56.44 75.94
CA ASN A 226 6.06 57.91 75.88
C ASN A 226 4.74 58.42 76.46
N PHE A 227 3.61 57.84 76.09
CA PHE A 227 2.30 58.20 76.61
C PHE A 227 2.23 58.01 78.14
N GLU A 228 2.82 56.95 78.68
CA GLU A 228 2.89 56.72 80.12
C GLU A 228 3.79 57.76 80.84
N LYS A 229 4.85 58.24 80.20
CA LYS A 229 5.65 59.37 80.72
C LYS A 229 4.81 60.64 80.73
N ASP A 230 4.15 60.97 79.63
CA ASP A 230 3.30 62.16 79.51
C ASP A 230 2.15 62.11 80.53
N LEU A 231 1.53 60.95 80.73
CA LEU A 231 0.47 60.75 81.73
C LEU A 231 0.99 60.93 83.15
N ARG A 232 2.21 60.47 83.46
CA ARG A 232 2.84 60.69 84.77
C ARG A 232 3.16 62.16 84.98
N GLU A 233 3.69 62.84 83.98
CA GLU A 233 3.97 64.27 84.04
C GLU A 233 2.67 65.07 84.25
N LEU A 234 1.61 64.76 83.49
CA LEU A 234 0.30 65.39 83.63
C LEU A 234 -0.32 65.10 85.00
N SER A 235 -0.24 63.86 85.49
CA SER A 235 -0.71 63.49 86.84
C SER A 235 0.04 64.27 87.92
N HIS A 236 1.35 64.45 87.77
CA HIS A 236 2.14 65.23 88.71
C HIS A 236 1.79 66.73 88.69
N ILE A 237 1.51 67.29 87.51
CA ILE A 237 1.00 68.66 87.37
C ILE A 237 -0.39 68.78 88.01
N MET A 238 -1.30 67.84 87.77
CA MET A 238 -2.62 67.82 88.40
C MET A 238 -2.54 67.70 89.91
N GLU A 239 -1.62 66.90 90.45
CA GLU A 239 -1.42 66.80 91.91
C GLU A 239 -0.89 68.11 92.48
N LYS A 240 0.06 68.78 91.81
CA LYS A 240 0.52 70.12 92.19
C LYS A 240 -0.62 71.14 92.15
N ASN A 241 -1.43 71.14 91.09
CA ASN A 241 -2.59 72.02 90.96
C ASN A 241 -3.66 71.72 92.01
N LYS A 242 -3.90 70.45 92.33
CA LYS A 242 -4.81 70.03 93.40
C LYS A 242 -4.30 70.50 94.76
N LYS A 243 -3.01 70.32 95.06
CA LYS A 243 -2.41 70.83 96.31
C LYS A 243 -2.51 72.35 96.39
N ALA A 244 -2.32 73.06 95.28
CA ALA A 244 -2.52 74.51 95.22
C ALA A 244 -3.98 74.91 95.45
N LEU A 245 -4.94 74.23 94.83
CA LEU A 245 -6.38 74.42 95.03
C LEU A 245 -6.83 74.09 96.46
N ASP A 246 -6.34 72.98 97.03
CA ASP A 246 -6.63 72.58 98.41
C ASP A 246 -6.00 73.59 99.40
N TYR A 247 -4.81 74.14 99.08
CA TYR A 247 -4.22 75.25 99.83
C TYR A 247 -5.08 76.51 99.74
N ILE A 248 -5.56 76.88 98.55
CA ILE A 248 -6.48 78.01 98.35
C ILE A 248 -7.78 77.79 99.12
N LYS A 249 -8.41 76.61 99.02
CA LYS A 249 -9.63 76.26 99.78
C LYS A 249 -9.41 76.28 101.29
N LEU A 250 -8.25 75.88 101.78
CA LEU A 250 -7.91 75.98 103.20
C LEU A 250 -7.74 77.45 103.62
N THR A 251 -7.23 78.32 102.74
CA THR A 251 -7.16 79.77 102.99
C THR A 251 -8.52 80.48 102.85
N GLU A 252 -9.42 79.99 101.98
CA GLU A 252 -10.80 80.48 101.85
C GLU A 252 -11.66 80.02 103.03
N LYS A 253 -11.52 78.76 103.47
CA LYS A 253 -12.21 78.25 104.67
C LYS A 253 -11.75 78.93 105.96
N ASN A 254 -10.52 79.43 106.01
CA ASN A 254 -10.05 80.32 107.10
C ASN A 254 -10.49 81.79 106.93
N ARG A 255 -11.07 82.17 105.78
CA ARG A 255 -11.73 83.47 105.55
C ARG A 255 -13.25 83.41 105.75
N ASP A 256 -13.87 82.26 105.61
CA ASP A 256 -15.33 82.08 105.69
C ASP A 256 -15.90 82.04 107.12
N ASP A 257 -15.07 81.92 108.17
CA ASP A 257 -15.49 82.14 109.58
C ASP A 257 -15.57 83.64 109.97
N ASN A 258 -15.27 84.56 109.03
CA ASN A 258 -15.35 86.00 109.26
C ASN A 258 -15.89 86.74 108.03
N LYS A 259 -17.17 86.51 107.69
CA LYS A 259 -18.12 87.55 107.25
C LYS A 259 -19.50 86.96 106.93
N LEU A 260 -20.33 86.97 107.97
CA LEU A 260 -21.78 87.02 107.86
C LEU A 260 -22.21 88.48 107.53
N ASN A 261 -23.20 88.63 106.65
CA ASN A 261 -24.07 89.79 106.42
C ASN A 261 -23.54 91.03 105.69
N ASN A 262 -23.98 91.20 104.43
CA ASN A 262 -24.98 92.22 104.02
C ASN A 262 -25.23 92.04 102.50
N ASP A 263 -26.37 91.62 101.99
CA ASP A 263 -27.76 92.12 102.00
C ASP A 263 -28.14 92.72 100.62
N LEU A 264 -29.11 92.03 100.00
CA LEU A 264 -30.31 92.55 99.33
C LEU A 264 -30.36 92.98 97.85
N LEU A 265 -31.45 92.47 97.25
CA LEU A 265 -32.25 92.87 96.08
C LEU A 265 -31.95 92.16 94.75
N ASP A 266 -32.90 91.71 93.93
CA ASP A 266 -34.32 91.33 94.00
C ASP A 266 -34.67 90.83 92.58
N SER A 267 -35.50 89.79 92.45
CA SER A 267 -36.52 89.65 91.40
C SER A 267 -37.14 88.26 91.48
N ASP A 268 -38.19 88.17 92.30
CA ASP A 268 -39.10 87.04 92.37
C ASP A 268 -40.23 87.19 91.31
N LYS A 269 -40.57 86.07 90.66
CA LYS A 269 -41.86 85.62 90.09
C LYS A 269 -42.80 86.60 89.34
N PHE A 270 -43.23 86.14 88.15
CA PHE A 270 -44.64 86.22 87.77
C PHE A 270 -45.10 84.95 87.04
N ALA A 271 -46.26 84.44 87.43
CA ALA A 271 -46.96 83.31 86.83
C ALA A 271 -48.39 83.75 86.44
N ARG A 272 -48.95 83.08 85.41
CA ARG A 272 -50.40 83.05 85.01
C ARG A 272 -50.88 84.32 84.26
N THR A 273 -51.73 84.33 83.22
CA THR A 273 -52.74 83.36 82.70
C THR A 273 -53.40 83.86 81.39
N THR A 274 -53.71 82.92 80.48
CA THR A 274 -54.95 82.77 79.65
C THR A 274 -55.19 83.55 78.32
N SER A 275 -55.66 82.75 77.33
CA SER A 275 -56.53 83.04 76.15
C SER A 275 -55.93 83.78 74.94
N GLN A 276 -56.05 83.36 73.67
CA GLN A 276 -57.05 82.50 73.00
C GLN A 276 -56.64 82.16 71.53
N LYS A 277 -57.01 80.94 71.08
CA LYS A 277 -57.29 80.45 69.69
C LYS A 277 -56.14 80.14 68.72
N LEU A 278 -56.17 79.11 67.85
CA LEU A 278 -56.94 77.86 67.69
C LEU A 278 -56.28 77.06 66.52
N TYR A 279 -56.05 75.77 66.74
CA TYR A 279 -56.00 74.60 65.81
C TYR A 279 -54.89 74.38 64.74
N LYS A 280 -54.51 73.09 64.70
CA LYS A 280 -53.66 72.29 63.77
C LYS A 280 -52.14 72.38 64.06
N ASP A 281 -51.38 71.34 64.40
CA ASP A 281 -51.52 69.90 64.18
C ASP A 281 -51.02 69.08 65.39
N ARG A 282 -51.91 68.21 65.88
CA ARG A 282 -51.75 67.37 67.07
C ARG A 282 -51.70 65.90 66.67
N ASN A 283 -50.98 65.56 65.58
CA ASN A 283 -50.95 64.20 65.03
C ASN A 283 -49.59 63.49 65.14
N VAL A 284 -48.50 64.19 65.43
CA VAL A 284 -47.16 63.55 65.50
C VAL A 284 -46.89 62.92 66.87
N ASN A 285 -47.35 63.54 67.97
CA ASN A 285 -47.11 63.02 69.32
C ASN A 285 -48.02 61.86 69.72
N GLN A 286 -49.18 61.71 69.06
CA GLN A 286 -50.11 60.61 69.33
C GLN A 286 -49.52 59.27 68.85
N THR A 287 -48.89 59.26 67.66
CA THR A 287 -48.29 58.03 67.10
C THR A 287 -47.03 57.57 67.84
N GLN A 288 -46.23 58.47 68.40
CA GLN A 288 -45.10 58.10 69.26
C GLN A 288 -45.57 57.61 70.64
N SER A 289 -46.58 58.26 71.22
CA SER A 289 -47.16 57.82 72.50
C SER A 289 -47.82 56.44 72.38
N GLU A 290 -48.50 56.16 71.28
CA GLU A 290 -49.11 54.86 71.01
C GLU A 290 -48.08 53.76 70.75
N LYS A 291 -46.93 54.08 70.11
CA LYS A 291 -45.82 53.13 69.94
C LYS A 291 -45.14 52.81 71.27
N ILE A 292 -44.92 53.82 72.12
CA ILE A 292 -44.33 53.62 73.45
C ILE A 292 -45.26 52.76 74.31
N GLN A 293 -46.56 53.03 74.29
CA GLN A 293 -47.56 52.20 74.99
C GLN A 293 -47.60 50.76 74.47
N ARG A 294 -47.51 50.55 73.15
CA ARG A 294 -47.41 49.19 72.58
C ARG A 294 -46.12 48.47 72.99
N TYR A 295 -44.99 49.17 72.99
CA TYR A 295 -43.73 48.60 73.46
C TYR A 295 -43.76 48.28 74.95
N GLU A 296 -44.40 49.12 75.78
CA GLU A 296 -44.64 48.85 77.21
C GLU A 296 -45.58 47.65 77.43
N GLU A 297 -46.66 47.54 76.65
CA GLU A 297 -47.59 46.40 76.71
C GLU A 297 -46.93 45.08 76.26
N ASP A 298 -46.14 45.12 75.18
CA ASP A 298 -45.42 43.94 74.70
C ASP A 298 -44.25 43.57 75.63
N PHE A 299 -43.60 44.54 76.26
CA PHE A 299 -42.63 44.29 77.34
C PHE A 299 -43.29 43.68 78.57
N ALA A 300 -44.48 44.14 78.97
CA ALA A 300 -45.21 43.59 80.09
C ALA A 300 -45.61 42.13 79.85
N LYS A 301 -45.97 41.77 78.60
CA LYS A 301 -46.22 40.38 78.19
C LYS A 301 -44.95 39.53 78.27
N ILE A 302 -43.81 40.07 77.83
CA ILE A 302 -42.51 39.37 77.89
C ILE A 302 -42.06 39.19 79.35
N GLN A 303 -42.24 40.19 80.21
CA GLN A 303 -41.93 40.14 81.64
C GLN A 303 -42.81 39.10 82.36
N ALA A 304 -44.10 39.04 82.02
CA ALA A 304 -45.03 38.04 82.55
C ALA A 304 -44.69 36.60 82.10
N ALA A 305 -44.19 36.43 80.88
CA ALA A 305 -43.81 35.12 80.33
C ALA A 305 -42.44 34.62 80.85
N THR A 306 -41.49 35.53 81.10
CA THR A 306 -40.09 35.18 81.41
C THR A 306 -39.73 35.20 82.90
N LYS A 307 -40.54 35.83 83.77
CA LYS A 307 -40.34 35.93 85.24
C LYS A 307 -38.98 36.51 85.69
N VAL A 308 -38.29 37.26 84.83
CA VAL A 308 -37.02 37.93 85.18
C VAL A 308 -37.32 39.34 85.68
N ASN A 309 -36.93 39.64 86.92
CA ASN A 309 -37.25 40.90 87.62
C ASN A 309 -36.22 42.03 87.36
N ASP A 310 -35.19 41.76 86.57
CA ASP A 310 -34.02 42.62 86.37
C ASP A 310 -33.96 43.11 84.91
N PHE A 311 -34.29 44.38 84.70
CA PHE A 311 -34.49 44.99 83.38
C PHE A 311 -33.24 44.91 82.50
N GLU A 312 -32.07 45.19 83.06
CA GLU A 312 -30.81 45.16 82.33
C GLU A 312 -30.43 43.75 81.86
N LYS A 313 -30.75 42.72 82.65
CA LYS A 313 -30.45 41.33 82.28
C LYS A 313 -31.32 40.83 81.12
N LEU A 314 -32.59 41.26 81.06
CA LEU A 314 -33.48 40.90 79.96
C LEU A 314 -33.04 41.57 78.64
N VAL A 315 -32.64 42.84 78.71
CA VAL A 315 -32.10 43.57 77.55
C VAL A 315 -30.79 42.93 77.08
N ASN A 316 -29.88 42.60 77.99
CA ASN A 316 -28.62 41.93 77.62
C ASN A 316 -28.84 40.55 77.00
N THR A 317 -29.76 39.73 77.54
CA THR A 317 -30.10 38.44 76.92
C THR A 317 -30.83 38.60 75.58
N PHE A 318 -31.59 39.67 75.40
CA PHE A 318 -32.19 39.99 74.10
C PHE A 318 -31.12 40.40 73.08
N ILE A 319 -30.16 41.25 73.46
CA ILE A 319 -29.04 41.66 72.60
C ILE A 319 -28.16 40.45 72.26
N GLU A 320 -27.84 39.58 73.22
CA GLU A 320 -27.09 38.35 72.96
C GLU A 320 -27.84 37.39 72.02
N ASN A 321 -29.17 37.30 72.17
CA ASN A 321 -29.98 36.48 71.27
C ASN A 321 -30.13 37.13 69.90
N GLU A 322 -30.25 38.46 69.81
CA GLU A 322 -30.26 39.20 68.55
C GLU A 322 -28.94 39.03 67.81
N GLU A 323 -27.81 39.10 68.52
CA GLU A 323 -26.48 38.90 67.94
C GLU A 323 -26.26 37.45 67.49
N LYS A 324 -26.70 36.46 68.26
CA LYS A 324 -26.72 35.04 67.81
C LYS A 324 -27.63 34.84 66.61
N ASN A 325 -28.78 35.51 66.58
CA ASN A 325 -29.71 35.43 65.46
C ASN A 325 -29.12 36.10 64.21
N PHE A 326 -28.42 37.23 64.37
CA PHE A 326 -27.71 37.91 63.31
C PHE A 326 -26.55 37.07 62.76
N GLN A 327 -25.77 36.42 63.62
CA GLN A 327 -24.72 35.48 63.21
C GLN A 327 -25.31 34.29 62.45
N THR A 328 -26.44 33.74 62.92
CA THR A 328 -27.13 32.63 62.25
C THR A 328 -27.68 33.06 60.90
N PHE A 329 -28.25 34.27 60.81
CA PHE A 329 -28.76 34.82 59.56
C PHE A 329 -27.64 35.07 58.55
N LYS A 330 -26.50 35.56 59.01
CA LYS A 330 -25.29 35.72 58.18
C LYS A 330 -24.81 34.37 57.66
N PHE A 331 -24.74 33.35 58.51
CA PHE A 331 -24.34 32.00 58.13
C PHE A 331 -25.32 31.36 57.14
N VAL A 332 -26.63 31.56 57.34
CA VAL A 332 -27.66 31.09 56.39
C VAL A 332 -27.54 31.79 55.04
N ASN A 333 -27.21 33.08 55.01
CA ASN A 333 -26.96 33.81 53.76
C ASN A 333 -25.66 33.33 53.07
N GLU A 334 -24.58 33.09 53.84
CA GLU A 334 -23.34 32.53 53.30
C GLU A 334 -23.57 31.15 52.69
N LEU A 335 -24.29 30.26 53.40
CA LEU A 335 -24.70 28.96 52.87
C LEU A 335 -25.60 29.06 51.65
N SER A 336 -26.52 30.04 51.63
CA SER A 336 -27.41 30.24 50.47
C SER A 336 -26.63 30.68 49.23
N ASN A 337 -25.63 31.55 49.41
CA ASN A 337 -24.72 31.94 48.33
C ASN A 337 -23.86 30.76 47.85
N GLU A 338 -23.35 29.93 48.78
CA GLU A 338 -22.59 28.73 48.44
C GLU A 338 -23.45 27.71 47.68
N ILE A 339 -24.72 27.56 48.04
CA ILE A 339 -25.68 26.71 47.32
C ILE A 339 -25.89 27.25 45.90
N GLU A 340 -26.13 28.56 45.72
CA GLU A 340 -26.27 29.15 44.38
C GLU A 340 -25.02 28.95 43.51
N GLU A 341 -23.83 29.09 44.10
CA GLU A 341 -22.57 28.90 43.39
C GLU A 341 -22.34 27.43 42.99
N LEU A 342 -22.65 26.49 43.89
CA LEU A 342 -22.61 25.06 43.58
C LEU A 342 -23.66 24.65 42.54
N GLU A 343 -24.87 25.20 42.60
CA GLU A 343 -25.91 24.95 41.59
C GLU A 343 -25.48 25.47 40.21
N LYS A 344 -24.82 26.62 40.16
CA LYS A 344 -24.23 27.16 38.93
C LYS A 344 -23.14 26.23 38.37
N GLN A 345 -22.21 25.77 39.20
CA GLN A 345 -21.17 24.81 38.80
C GLN A 345 -21.76 23.49 38.31
N ILE A 346 -22.82 22.98 38.96
CA ILE A 346 -23.55 21.79 38.51
C ILE A 346 -24.21 22.05 37.16
N GLY A 347 -24.77 23.24 36.93
CA GLY A 347 -25.34 23.64 35.64
C GLY A 347 -24.31 23.67 34.52
N GLU A 348 -23.15 24.28 34.77
CA GLU A 348 -22.03 24.33 33.82
C GLU A 348 -21.51 22.93 33.48
N LEU A 349 -21.26 22.09 34.48
CA LEU A 349 -20.82 20.70 34.29
C LEU A 349 -21.86 19.86 33.55
N ARG A 350 -23.16 20.06 33.81
CA ARG A 350 -24.23 19.38 33.05
C ARG A 350 -24.27 19.85 31.59
N SER A 351 -24.11 21.14 31.33
CA SER A 351 -24.01 21.67 29.98
C SER A 351 -22.80 21.13 29.24
N GLU A 352 -21.66 21.00 29.92
CA GLU A 352 -20.44 20.42 29.35
C GLU A 352 -20.65 18.93 29.06
N LEU A 353 -21.28 18.20 29.98
CA LEU A 353 -21.61 16.78 29.83
C LEU A 353 -22.63 16.54 28.71
N ASP A 354 -23.58 17.45 28.51
CA ASP A 354 -24.51 17.41 27.37
C ASP A 354 -23.83 17.77 26.04
N GLN A 355 -22.79 18.62 26.04
CA GLN A 355 -21.95 18.84 24.85
C GLN A 355 -21.14 17.60 24.48
N TYR A 356 -20.67 16.82 25.47
CA TYR A 356 -19.99 15.55 25.23
C TYR A 356 -20.93 14.37 24.92
N LYS A 357 -22.15 14.35 25.50
CA LYS A 357 -23.17 13.31 25.23
C LYS A 357 -23.97 13.56 23.96
N GLY A 358 -24.20 14.81 23.59
CA GLY A 358 -24.75 15.21 22.30
C GLY A 358 -23.71 14.94 21.23
N GLY A 359 -23.60 13.65 20.85
CA GLY A 359 -22.59 13.09 19.96
C GLY A 359 -22.06 14.11 18.96
N SER A 360 -20.82 14.54 19.22
CA SER A 360 -20.13 15.53 18.40
C SER A 360 -20.34 15.18 16.93
N ASN A 361 -20.73 16.16 16.11
CA ASN A 361 -20.77 15.99 14.65
C ASN A 361 -19.48 15.33 14.13
N MET A 362 -18.36 15.52 14.84
CA MET A 362 -17.11 14.84 14.58
C MET A 362 -17.20 13.31 14.67
N ASP A 363 -17.85 12.73 15.67
CA ASP A 363 -17.96 11.27 15.83
C ASP A 363 -18.81 10.62 14.72
N ILE A 364 -19.85 11.32 14.26
CA ILE A 364 -20.66 10.88 13.12
C ILE A 364 -19.85 10.98 11.81
N GLN A 365 -19.05 12.03 11.66
CA GLN A 365 -18.15 12.21 10.52
C GLN A 365 -17.00 11.18 10.54
N TYR A 366 -16.44 10.88 11.70
CA TYR A 366 -15.41 9.83 11.86
C TYR A 366 -15.98 8.45 11.54
N LYS A 367 -17.17 8.11 12.06
CA LYS A 367 -17.84 6.85 11.70
C LYS A 367 -18.16 6.77 10.21
N ARG A 368 -18.57 7.88 9.58
CA ARG A 368 -18.83 7.91 8.13
C ARG A 368 -17.56 7.69 7.32
N LYS A 369 -16.45 8.34 7.68
CA LYS A 369 -15.14 8.15 7.04
C LYS A 369 -14.60 6.74 7.25
N ILE A 370 -14.77 6.17 8.44
CA ILE A 370 -14.38 4.78 8.71
C ILE A 370 -15.14 3.84 7.77
N LYS A 371 -16.46 4.00 7.66
CA LYS A 371 -17.28 3.19 6.78
C LYS A 371 -16.91 3.36 5.30
N GLU A 372 -16.61 4.59 4.89
CA GLU A 372 -16.14 4.88 3.53
C GLU A 372 -14.80 4.19 3.24
N PHE A 373 -13.85 4.25 4.17
CA PHE A 373 -12.58 3.53 4.04
C PHE A 373 -12.75 2.01 4.04
N GLU A 374 -13.67 1.46 4.85
CA GLU A 374 -14.03 0.04 4.82
C GLU A 374 -14.62 -0.37 3.45
N GLU A 375 -15.48 0.45 2.87
CA GLU A 375 -16.05 0.22 1.53
C GLU A 375 -15.02 0.33 0.40
N VAL A 376 -14.04 1.23 0.52
CA VAL A 376 -12.91 1.32 -0.42
C VAL A 376 -11.98 0.12 -0.27
N MET A 377 -11.70 -0.31 0.96
CA MET A 377 -10.85 -1.46 1.25
C MET A 377 -11.46 -2.73 0.67
N THR A 378 -12.74 -3.00 0.93
CA THR A 378 -13.45 -4.17 0.40
C THR A 378 -13.53 -4.15 -1.13
N ARG A 379 -13.73 -2.98 -1.77
CA ARG A 379 -13.67 -2.85 -3.23
C ARG A 379 -12.27 -3.15 -3.77
N ALA A 380 -11.21 -2.66 -3.12
CA ALA A 380 -9.83 -2.91 -3.52
C ALA A 380 -9.46 -4.40 -3.35
N GLU A 381 -9.90 -5.03 -2.26
CA GLU A 381 -9.71 -6.46 -1.99
C GLU A 381 -10.39 -7.32 -3.06
N ASN A 382 -11.67 -7.06 -3.36
CA ASN A 382 -12.40 -7.79 -4.42
C ASN A 382 -11.73 -7.63 -5.79
N LYS A 383 -11.20 -6.43 -6.09
CA LYS A 383 -10.49 -6.17 -7.35
C LYS A 383 -9.15 -6.90 -7.39
N SER A 384 -8.41 -6.93 -6.27
CA SER A 384 -7.17 -7.68 -6.13
C SER A 384 -7.40 -9.18 -6.31
N GLU A 385 -8.45 -9.73 -5.70
CA GLU A 385 -8.82 -11.14 -5.84
C GLU A 385 -9.19 -11.48 -7.30
N SER A 386 -9.94 -10.61 -7.98
CA SER A 386 -10.23 -10.77 -9.41
C SER A 386 -8.97 -10.77 -10.27
N TYR A 387 -7.99 -9.91 -9.98
CA TYR A 387 -6.71 -9.89 -10.69
C TYR A 387 -5.85 -11.12 -10.38
N GLU A 388 -5.87 -11.63 -9.14
CA GLU A 388 -5.20 -12.90 -8.81
C GLU A 388 -5.80 -14.07 -9.58
N PHE A 389 -7.13 -14.14 -9.69
CA PHE A 389 -7.81 -15.18 -10.47
C PHE A 389 -7.42 -15.10 -11.95
N LYS A 390 -7.46 -13.91 -12.55
CA LYS A 390 -7.04 -13.69 -13.94
C LYS A 390 -5.56 -14.05 -14.15
N ARG A 391 -4.68 -13.69 -13.20
CA ARG A 391 -3.26 -14.07 -13.25
C ARG A 391 -3.08 -15.58 -13.19
N HIS A 392 -3.83 -16.25 -12.33
CA HIS A 392 -3.76 -17.69 -12.17
C HIS A 392 -4.19 -18.42 -13.46
N ASP A 393 -5.26 -17.97 -14.10
CA ASP A 393 -5.70 -18.54 -15.38
C ASP A 393 -4.73 -18.24 -16.52
N ALA A 394 -4.17 -17.03 -16.59
CA ALA A 394 -3.10 -16.71 -17.53
C ALA A 394 -1.85 -17.57 -17.31
N GLN A 395 -1.46 -17.83 -16.07
CA GLN A 395 -0.33 -18.70 -15.74
C GLN A 395 -0.57 -20.15 -16.17
N LYS A 396 -1.80 -20.68 -15.99
CA LYS A 396 -2.16 -22.00 -16.52
C LYS A 396 -1.99 -22.05 -18.04
N LEU A 397 -2.47 -21.02 -18.74
CA LEU A 397 -2.36 -20.92 -20.19
C LEU A 397 -0.89 -20.86 -20.63
N ILE A 398 -0.05 -20.04 -19.98
CA ILE A 398 1.40 -19.95 -20.24
C ILE A 398 2.08 -21.30 -19.99
N ASN A 399 1.76 -21.99 -18.91
CA ASN A 399 2.33 -23.31 -18.63
C ASN A 399 1.91 -24.35 -19.68
N SER A 400 0.65 -24.32 -20.13
CA SER A 400 0.19 -25.15 -21.24
C SER A 400 0.94 -24.83 -22.53
N LEU A 401 1.09 -23.55 -22.89
CA LEU A 401 1.85 -23.12 -24.07
C LEU A 401 3.32 -23.53 -23.98
N THR A 402 3.94 -23.41 -22.81
CA THR A 402 5.34 -23.80 -22.57
C THR A 402 5.53 -25.28 -22.89
N ASN A 403 4.63 -26.14 -22.39
CA ASN A 403 4.65 -27.56 -22.69
C ASN A 403 4.42 -27.85 -24.18
N TRP A 404 3.47 -27.15 -24.82
CA TRP A 404 3.21 -27.30 -26.26
C TRP A 404 4.39 -26.87 -27.13
N ILE A 405 5.08 -25.78 -26.76
CA ILE A 405 6.26 -25.30 -27.47
C ILE A 405 7.42 -26.26 -27.27
N GLU A 406 7.59 -26.82 -26.07
CA GLU A 406 8.61 -27.82 -25.80
C GLU A 406 8.36 -29.14 -26.57
N THR A 407 7.11 -29.60 -26.69
CA THR A 407 6.78 -30.76 -27.52
C THR A 407 6.99 -30.49 -29.00
N LEU A 408 6.60 -29.31 -29.50
CA LEU A 408 6.84 -28.90 -30.89
C LEU A 408 8.34 -28.78 -31.21
N PHE A 409 9.13 -28.20 -30.30
CA PHE A 409 10.57 -28.06 -30.45
C PHE A 409 11.27 -29.43 -30.58
N ASN A 410 10.85 -30.40 -29.76
CA ASN A 410 11.40 -31.76 -29.79
C ASN A 410 10.92 -32.57 -31.00
N THR A 411 9.66 -32.41 -31.44
CA THR A 411 9.10 -33.16 -32.59
C THR A 411 9.67 -32.70 -33.93
N ILE A 412 9.97 -31.40 -34.08
CA ILE A 412 10.59 -30.83 -35.30
C ILE A 412 12.12 -31.04 -35.30
N GLU A 413 12.68 -31.63 -34.24
CA GLU A 413 14.12 -31.85 -34.04
C GLU A 413 14.92 -30.55 -34.19
N CYS A 414 14.47 -29.49 -33.52
CA CYS A 414 15.18 -28.22 -33.50
C CYS A 414 16.54 -28.33 -32.78
N ASP A 415 17.53 -27.56 -33.25
CA ASP A 415 18.91 -27.72 -32.79
C ASP A 415 19.10 -27.18 -31.37
N LYS A 416 19.25 -28.11 -30.39
CA LYS A 416 19.36 -27.80 -28.96
C LYS A 416 20.58 -26.93 -28.62
N LYS A 417 21.59 -26.90 -29.48
CA LYS A 417 22.77 -26.04 -29.32
C LYS A 417 22.46 -24.57 -29.61
N VAL A 418 21.72 -24.31 -30.70
CA VAL A 418 21.27 -22.96 -31.08
C VAL A 418 20.31 -22.40 -30.03
N ALA A 419 19.41 -23.25 -29.51
CA ALA A 419 18.53 -22.87 -28.41
C ALA A 419 19.29 -22.49 -27.14
N LYS A 420 20.33 -23.24 -26.76
CA LYS A 420 21.16 -22.91 -25.57
C LYS A 420 21.93 -21.61 -25.73
N GLU A 421 22.43 -21.32 -26.93
CA GLU A 421 23.23 -20.13 -27.22
C GLU A 421 22.38 -18.85 -27.27
N LEU A 422 21.16 -18.90 -27.82
CA LEU A 422 20.24 -17.76 -27.89
C LEU A 422 19.37 -17.59 -26.63
N ALA A 423 18.85 -18.68 -26.07
CA ALA A 423 17.88 -18.63 -24.96
C ALA A 423 18.54 -18.81 -23.58
N GLY A 424 19.82 -19.19 -23.52
CA GLY A 424 20.56 -19.41 -22.26
C GLY A 424 20.15 -20.65 -21.46
N SER A 425 19.04 -21.30 -21.81
CA SER A 425 18.52 -22.51 -21.16
C SER A 425 18.02 -23.53 -22.19
N HIS A 426 17.98 -24.81 -21.78
CA HIS A 426 17.49 -25.90 -22.64
C HIS A 426 15.97 -26.08 -22.56
N SER A 427 15.32 -25.52 -21.54
CA SER A 427 13.89 -25.57 -21.33
C SER A 427 13.22 -24.25 -21.70
N VAL A 428 11.99 -24.37 -22.17
CA VAL A 428 11.11 -23.22 -22.44
C VAL A 428 10.66 -22.64 -21.09
N THR A 429 10.75 -21.32 -20.96
CA THR A 429 10.33 -20.51 -19.83
C THR A 429 9.63 -19.27 -20.37
N ASP A 430 8.82 -18.59 -19.55
CA ASP A 430 8.04 -17.43 -19.98
C ASP A 430 8.91 -16.34 -20.66
N GLY A 431 10.10 -16.05 -20.07
CA GLY A 431 11.03 -15.06 -20.62
C GLY A 431 11.75 -15.48 -21.91
N ASN A 432 11.81 -16.77 -22.24
CA ASN A 432 12.52 -17.27 -23.42
C ASN A 432 11.59 -17.86 -24.50
N MET A 433 10.28 -17.92 -24.23
CA MET A 433 9.28 -18.58 -25.08
C MET A 433 9.27 -18.04 -26.52
N MET A 434 9.42 -16.72 -26.68
CA MET A 434 9.51 -16.07 -28.00
C MET A 434 10.75 -16.48 -28.79
N ILE A 435 11.87 -16.74 -28.11
CA ILE A 435 13.11 -17.19 -28.75
C ILE A 435 12.95 -18.62 -29.26
N PHE A 436 12.33 -19.50 -28.47
CA PHE A 436 12.02 -20.87 -28.91
C PHE A 436 11.07 -20.89 -30.10
N LEU A 437 10.02 -20.05 -30.11
CA LEU A 437 9.12 -19.91 -31.25
C LEU A 437 9.85 -19.43 -32.51
N ALA A 438 10.77 -18.47 -32.41
CA ALA A 438 11.55 -17.99 -33.55
C ALA A 438 12.47 -19.08 -34.14
N ILE A 439 13.05 -19.93 -33.28
CA ILE A 439 13.88 -21.07 -33.73
C ILE A 439 13.02 -22.11 -34.43
N ILE A 440 11.84 -22.43 -33.87
CA ILE A 440 10.87 -23.33 -34.49
C ILE A 440 10.43 -22.78 -35.85
N GLU A 441 10.09 -21.50 -35.94
CA GLU A 441 9.69 -20.84 -37.18
C GLU A 441 10.78 -20.96 -38.26
N ASN A 442 12.03 -20.68 -37.92
CA ASN A 442 13.15 -20.82 -38.86
C ASN A 442 13.30 -22.27 -39.35
N LYS A 443 13.21 -23.25 -38.44
CA LYS A 443 13.32 -24.66 -38.81
C LYS A 443 12.16 -25.13 -39.69
N VAL A 444 10.93 -24.73 -39.38
CA VAL A 444 9.74 -25.01 -40.20
C VAL A 444 9.90 -24.40 -41.59
N ASN A 445 10.36 -23.15 -41.69
CA ASN A 445 10.61 -22.49 -42.97
C ASN A 445 11.66 -23.24 -43.81
N GLN A 446 12.72 -23.75 -43.20
CA GLN A 446 13.72 -24.59 -43.89
C GLN A 446 13.11 -25.90 -44.41
N ILE A 447 12.27 -26.57 -43.60
CA ILE A 447 11.59 -27.81 -44.01
C ILE A 447 10.64 -27.54 -45.18
N VAL A 448 9.86 -26.45 -45.13
CA VAL A 448 8.94 -26.05 -46.21
C VAL A 448 9.71 -25.72 -47.49
N GLN A 449 10.84 -25.03 -47.39
CA GLN A 449 11.72 -24.75 -48.55
C GLN A 449 12.32 -26.02 -49.13
N ALA A 450 12.81 -26.94 -48.29
CA ALA A 450 13.34 -28.23 -48.72
C ALA A 450 12.27 -29.09 -49.40
N PHE A 451 11.05 -29.13 -48.83
CA PHE A 451 9.91 -29.81 -49.43
C PHE A 451 9.53 -29.21 -50.78
N SER A 452 9.46 -27.87 -50.89
CA SER A 452 9.16 -27.18 -52.15
C SER A 452 10.23 -27.43 -53.23
N ALA A 453 11.50 -27.56 -52.83
CA ALA A 453 12.60 -27.88 -53.75
C ALA A 453 12.57 -29.34 -54.25
N ILE A 454 12.14 -30.27 -53.39
CA ILE A 454 11.96 -31.69 -53.75
C ILE A 454 10.72 -31.84 -54.67
N ASP A 455 9.65 -31.09 -54.40
CA ASP A 455 8.41 -31.10 -55.20
C ASP A 455 8.61 -30.41 -56.57
N ALA A 456 9.46 -29.38 -56.65
CA ALA A 456 9.87 -28.79 -57.94
C ALA A 456 10.64 -29.79 -58.85
N GLN A 457 11.16 -30.89 -58.30
CA GLN A 457 11.77 -31.99 -59.06
C GLN A 457 10.79 -33.13 -59.40
N GLY A 458 9.57 -33.13 -58.82
CA GLY A 458 8.52 -34.12 -59.05
C GLY A 458 7.19 -33.44 -59.44
N ALA A 459 6.85 -33.45 -60.74
CA ALA A 459 5.67 -32.77 -61.28
C ALA A 459 4.34 -33.17 -60.58
N ASN A 460 3.79 -32.28 -59.75
CA ASN A 460 2.39 -32.34 -59.33
C ASN A 460 1.81 -30.92 -59.12
N GLU A 461 1.18 -30.38 -60.16
CA GLU A 461 0.75 -28.96 -60.27
C GLU A 461 -0.28 -28.51 -59.20
N ASN A 462 -1.00 -29.44 -58.55
CA ASN A 462 -2.06 -29.08 -57.60
C ASN A 462 -1.54 -28.61 -56.22
N TYR A 463 -0.33 -29.00 -55.81
CA TYR A 463 0.23 -28.63 -54.51
C TYR A 463 1.01 -27.31 -54.53
N HIS A 464 1.54 -26.93 -55.69
CA HIS A 464 2.25 -25.67 -55.91
C HIS A 464 1.36 -24.45 -55.60
N THR A 465 0.07 -24.55 -55.91
CA THR A 465 -0.92 -23.49 -55.65
C THR A 465 -1.21 -23.32 -54.15
N LEU A 466 -1.19 -24.41 -53.36
CA LEU A 466 -1.44 -24.37 -51.92
C LEU A 466 -0.26 -23.76 -51.16
N LEU A 467 0.98 -24.10 -51.55
CA LEU A 467 2.21 -23.56 -50.96
C LEU A 467 2.43 -22.09 -51.33
N GLN A 468 2.08 -21.67 -52.55
CA GLN A 468 2.11 -20.27 -52.94
C GLN A 468 1.11 -19.44 -52.13
N ASN A 469 -0.04 -20.01 -51.76
CA ASN A 469 -0.99 -19.37 -50.86
C ASN A 469 -0.47 -19.27 -49.41
N VAL A 470 0.28 -20.25 -48.90
CA VAL A 470 0.89 -20.19 -47.55
C VAL A 470 2.07 -19.19 -47.52
N SER A 471 2.87 -19.13 -48.59
CA SER A 471 3.92 -18.12 -48.75
C SER A 471 3.34 -16.72 -48.88
N ASN A 472 2.25 -16.55 -49.64
CA ASN A 472 1.51 -15.29 -49.72
C ASN A 472 0.84 -14.92 -48.39
N LEU A 473 0.39 -15.88 -47.58
CA LEU A 473 -0.15 -15.64 -46.24
C LEU A 473 0.94 -15.20 -45.26
N SER A 474 2.12 -15.83 -45.30
CA SER A 474 3.30 -15.42 -44.52
C SER A 474 3.80 -14.03 -44.94
N THR A 475 3.80 -13.74 -46.24
CA THR A 475 4.17 -12.42 -46.78
C THR A 475 3.11 -11.36 -46.45
N ALA A 476 1.82 -11.72 -46.42
CA ALA A 476 0.73 -10.85 -45.98
C ALA A 476 0.78 -10.58 -44.47
N LEU A 477 1.18 -11.55 -43.64
CA LEU A 477 1.43 -11.40 -42.20
C LEU A 477 2.66 -10.51 -41.93
N MET A 478 3.70 -10.59 -42.76
CA MET A 478 4.90 -9.73 -42.70
C MET A 478 4.62 -8.32 -43.24
N ALA A 479 3.77 -8.16 -44.26
CA ALA A 479 3.32 -6.87 -44.78
C ALA A 479 2.35 -6.16 -43.82
N ASN A 480 1.54 -6.92 -43.07
CA ASN A 480 0.74 -6.40 -41.95
C ASN A 480 1.57 -5.98 -40.73
N LYS A 481 2.89 -6.18 -40.75
CA LYS A 481 3.79 -5.73 -39.69
C LYS A 481 4.14 -4.23 -39.77
N GLN A 482 3.66 -3.53 -40.81
CA GLN A 482 3.62 -2.06 -40.87
C GLN A 482 2.18 -1.56 -40.82
N ARG A 483 1.48 -1.83 -39.71
CA ARG A 483 0.39 -1.04 -39.11
C ARG A 483 -0.25 -1.85 -37.99
N GLN A 484 0.45 -1.93 -36.86
CA GLN A 484 -0.20 -1.92 -35.57
C GLN A 484 0.63 -0.98 -34.72
N ASP A 485 0.29 0.30 -34.79
CA ASP A 485 0.48 1.16 -33.64
C ASP A 485 -0.07 0.42 -32.42
N ALA A 486 0.63 0.56 -31.30
CA ALA A 486 0.08 0.19 -30.01
C ALA A 486 -1.37 0.72 -29.93
N PRO A 487 -2.33 -0.01 -29.34
CA PRO A 487 -3.65 0.53 -29.15
C PRO A 487 -3.54 1.73 -28.20
N ASP A 488 -3.44 2.92 -28.78
CA ASP A 488 -3.85 4.14 -28.11
C ASP A 488 -5.38 4.19 -28.24
N ASN A 489 -5.99 4.21 -27.06
CA ASN A 489 -7.39 4.50 -26.75
C ASN A 489 -8.45 3.48 -27.19
N ASP A 490 -8.87 2.66 -26.23
CA ASP A 490 -10.09 3.04 -25.50
C ASP A 490 -9.55 3.63 -24.17
N GLU A 491 -9.55 4.93 -23.91
CA GLU A 491 -10.78 5.70 -23.67
C GLU A 491 -11.95 4.80 -23.26
N PHE A 492 -11.70 3.90 -22.30
CA PHE A 492 -12.75 3.57 -21.36
C PHE A 492 -13.01 4.85 -20.60
N GLU A 493 -13.99 5.57 -21.12
CA GLU A 493 -14.83 6.53 -20.44
C GLU A 493 -14.72 6.29 -18.94
N GLU A 494 -14.24 7.30 -18.24
CA GLU A 494 -14.81 7.57 -16.93
C GLU A 494 -16.33 7.63 -17.16
N GLU A 495 -17.03 6.50 -17.03
CA GLU A 495 -18.28 6.52 -16.29
C GLU A 495 -17.89 6.97 -14.87
N GLU A 496 -17.59 8.28 -14.74
CA GLU A 496 -18.02 9.04 -13.59
C GLU A 496 -19.45 8.59 -13.39
N GLY A 497 -19.67 7.73 -12.38
CA GLY A 497 -20.99 7.40 -11.93
C GLY A 497 -21.75 8.71 -11.85
N GLU A 498 -22.83 8.79 -12.63
CA GLU A 498 -23.64 9.95 -12.99
C GLU A 498 -24.30 10.59 -11.73
N GLY A 499 -23.45 11.05 -10.83
CA GLY A 499 -23.71 11.37 -9.43
C GLY A 499 -22.89 12.55 -8.92
N ASP A 500 -21.79 12.92 -9.58
CA ASP A 500 -20.95 14.07 -9.17
C ASP A 500 -20.99 15.28 -10.13
N ARG A 501 -21.81 15.25 -11.20
CA ARG A 501 -22.09 16.46 -11.99
C ARG A 501 -23.13 17.31 -11.26
N ILE A 502 -22.77 18.54 -10.86
CA ILE A 502 -23.71 19.53 -10.31
C ILE A 502 -24.86 19.72 -11.31
N LEU A 503 -26.05 19.19 -10.98
CA LEU A 503 -27.20 19.22 -11.87
C LEU A 503 -27.65 20.67 -12.10
N ASN A 504 -27.94 21.01 -13.36
CA ASN A 504 -28.64 22.24 -13.68
C ASN A 504 -30.07 22.18 -13.09
N ILE A 505 -30.67 23.32 -12.75
CA ILE A 505 -31.93 23.39 -11.97
C ILE A 505 -33.08 22.61 -12.64
N GLU A 506 -33.11 22.59 -13.97
CA GLU A 506 -34.11 21.87 -14.75
C GLU A 506 -33.91 20.34 -14.69
N ASP A 507 -32.67 19.86 -14.74
CA ASP A 507 -32.34 18.44 -14.64
C ASP A 507 -32.57 17.90 -13.23
N PHE A 508 -32.30 18.71 -12.20
CA PHE A 508 -32.63 18.37 -10.82
C PHE A 508 -34.14 18.21 -10.63
N ARG A 509 -34.95 19.12 -11.20
CA ARG A 509 -36.41 19.02 -11.14
C ARG A 509 -36.92 17.76 -11.82
N LYS A 510 -36.36 17.39 -12.97
CA LYS A 510 -36.75 16.19 -13.72
C LYS A 510 -36.44 14.91 -12.95
N LYS A 511 -35.21 14.79 -12.41
CA LYS A 511 -34.76 13.63 -11.62
C LYS A 511 -35.50 13.52 -10.27
N ALA A 512 -35.93 14.65 -9.70
CA ALA A 512 -36.78 14.67 -8.49
C ALA A 512 -38.22 14.20 -8.78
N LEU A 513 -38.78 14.56 -9.94
CA LEU A 513 -40.10 14.09 -10.39
C LEU A 513 -40.10 12.58 -10.66
N GLU A 514 -39.07 12.06 -11.33
CA GLU A 514 -38.89 10.60 -11.55
C GLU A 514 -38.84 9.83 -10.23
N LYS A 515 -38.03 10.28 -9.26
CA LYS A 515 -37.98 9.64 -7.93
C LYS A 515 -39.29 9.71 -7.16
N LEU A 516 -40.10 10.74 -7.37
CA LEU A 516 -41.43 10.83 -6.76
C LEU A 516 -42.41 9.82 -7.37
N ASP A 517 -42.33 9.58 -8.67
CA ASP A 517 -43.17 8.62 -9.36
C ASP A 517 -42.74 7.16 -9.07
N ASP A 518 -41.44 6.88 -8.96
CA ASP A 518 -40.93 5.59 -8.47
C ASP A 518 -41.39 5.27 -7.04
N ARG A 519 -41.42 6.29 -6.17
CA ARG A 519 -41.96 6.17 -4.81
C ARG A 519 -43.47 5.90 -4.82
N LYS A 520 -44.23 6.49 -5.73
CA LYS A 520 -45.67 6.22 -5.86
C LYS A 520 -45.92 4.80 -6.38
N GLN A 521 -45.13 4.33 -7.35
CA GLN A 521 -45.24 2.95 -7.87
C GLN A 521 -44.87 1.90 -6.81
N THR A 522 -43.81 2.13 -6.03
CA THR A 522 -43.44 1.23 -4.92
C THR A 522 -44.41 1.26 -3.74
N GLN A 523 -45.17 2.35 -3.56
CA GLN A 523 -46.28 2.39 -2.59
C GLN A 523 -47.55 1.70 -3.09
N GLN A 524 -47.82 1.71 -4.40
CA GLN A 524 -48.94 0.97 -4.99
C GLN A 524 -48.70 -0.55 -5.00
N SER A 525 -47.47 -1.02 -5.26
CA SER A 525 -47.14 -2.44 -5.26
C SER A 525 -47.20 -3.11 -3.88
N LYS A 526 -47.13 -2.33 -2.78
CA LYS A 526 -47.31 -2.82 -1.40
C LYS A 526 -48.76 -2.99 -0.96
N LYS A 527 -49.76 -2.59 -1.76
CA LYS A 527 -51.19 -2.68 -1.41
C LYS A 527 -51.94 -3.91 -1.96
N LEU A 528 -51.27 -4.86 -2.60
CA LEU A 528 -51.91 -6.10 -3.08
C LEU A 528 -51.67 -7.27 -2.11
N PRO A 529 -52.72 -7.88 -1.51
CA PRO A 529 -52.57 -8.97 -0.56
C PRO A 529 -52.15 -10.28 -1.26
N LYS A 530 -51.08 -10.91 -0.75
CA LYS A 530 -50.58 -12.22 -1.21
C LYS A 530 -51.58 -13.32 -0.86
N ALA A 531 -52.12 -13.98 -1.90
CA ALA A 531 -52.93 -15.20 -1.75
C ALA A 531 -52.06 -16.37 -1.25
N ILE A 532 -52.53 -17.01 -0.18
CA ILE A 532 -51.93 -18.18 0.45
C ILE A 532 -52.23 -19.42 -0.40
N THR A 533 -51.19 -20.05 -0.97
CA THR A 533 -51.27 -21.42 -1.49
C THR A 533 -50.49 -22.37 -0.59
N ASN A 534 -51.21 -23.03 0.30
CA ASN A 534 -50.80 -24.28 0.93
C ASN A 534 -50.62 -25.36 -0.13
N ARG A 535 -49.41 -25.94 -0.25
CA ARG A 535 -49.24 -27.27 -0.85
C ARG A 535 -48.55 -28.21 0.13
N ARG A 536 -49.39 -29.13 0.60
CA ARG A 536 -49.11 -30.38 1.30
C ARG A 536 -48.36 -31.38 0.42
N LYS A 537 -47.63 -32.27 1.12
CA LYS A 537 -47.14 -33.61 0.73
C LYS A 537 -45.95 -33.59 -0.23
N ARG A 538 -44.91 -34.42 -0.07
CA ARG A 538 -44.88 -35.77 0.50
C ARG A 538 -43.45 -36.12 0.89
#